data_AF-A0AAQ4DM83-F1
#
_entry.id   AF-A0AAQ4DM83-F1
#
_cell.length_a   1.000
_cell.length_b   1.000
_cell.length_c   1.000
_cell.angle_alpha   90.00
_cell.angle_beta   90.00
_cell.angle_gamma   90.00
#
_symmetry.space_group_name_H-M   'P 1'
#
loop_
_entity.id
_entity.type
_entity.pdbx_description
1 polymer ?
#
loop_
_entity_poly.entity_id
_entity_poly.type
_entity_poly.pdbx_seq_one_letter_code
_entity_poly.pdbx_strand_id
1 'polypeptide(L)'
;MLNAQGKDASKEAFEGFYDDFVESRAMCGDYLDSLTSWYARKFDDNVLFLTYEELAEEDKTTVLRIADFLGEDGEYGRKLRRSRRLLEKTCAETRNEGVWECVESDTKRRMQEAAAISDEGKPEWVKRLQKAGNSEAYGKLFAKKAKGYQQGVIGDSMLTPGMAKRMQERIKAVTGAGCDVMNLWKSDD
;
A
#
# COMPACT_ATOMS: atom_id res chain seq x y z
N MET A 1 11.31 -28.10 -26.77
CA MET A 1 11.25 -26.82 -27.51
C MET A 1 11.20 -25.71 -26.46
N LEU A 2 12.28 -24.93 -26.41
CA LEU A 2 12.50 -23.82 -25.49
C LEU A 2 11.80 -22.54 -25.99
N ASN A 3 11.51 -21.65 -25.04
CA ASN A 3 11.22 -20.20 -25.15
C ASN A 3 9.75 -19.75 -25.01
N ALA A 4 9.34 -19.63 -23.76
CA ALA A 4 8.33 -18.65 -23.30
C ALA A 4 8.67 -18.24 -21.86
N GLN A 5 9.84 -17.62 -21.64
CA GLN A 5 10.25 -17.18 -20.30
C GLN A 5 10.59 -15.69 -20.35
N GLY A 6 9.66 -14.85 -19.89
CA GLY A 6 9.98 -13.49 -19.50
C GLY A 6 8.80 -12.51 -19.50
N LYS A 7 8.05 -12.40 -20.61
CA LYS A 7 7.03 -11.34 -20.79
C LYS A 7 5.57 -11.81 -20.62
N ASP A 8 5.23 -13.02 -21.08
CA ASP A 8 3.86 -13.53 -20.95
C ASP A 8 3.54 -13.97 -19.52
N ALA A 9 4.52 -14.57 -18.83
CA ALA A 9 4.38 -14.96 -17.43
C ALA A 9 4.08 -13.76 -16.50
N SER A 10 4.56 -12.54 -16.82
CA SER A 10 4.25 -11.35 -16.02
C SER A 10 2.85 -10.80 -16.30
N LYS A 11 2.36 -10.94 -17.54
CA LYS A 11 1.02 -10.47 -17.91
C LYS A 11 -0.06 -11.42 -17.40
N GLU A 12 0.10 -12.72 -17.60
CA GLU A 12 -0.82 -13.74 -17.07
C GLU A 12 -0.86 -13.72 -15.54
N ALA A 13 0.28 -13.54 -14.87
CA ALA A 13 0.32 -13.38 -13.41
C ALA A 13 -0.39 -12.10 -12.95
N PHE A 14 -0.26 -10.99 -13.68
CA PHE A 14 -0.98 -9.76 -13.38
C PHE A 14 -2.48 -9.90 -13.60
N GLU A 15 -2.92 -10.51 -14.70
CA GLU A 15 -4.35 -10.74 -14.99
C GLU A 15 -4.98 -11.63 -13.92
N GLY A 16 -4.29 -12.71 -13.51
CA GLY A 16 -4.73 -13.55 -12.40
C GLY A 16 -4.81 -12.81 -11.06
N PHE A 17 -3.79 -12.01 -10.74
CA PHE A 17 -3.83 -11.13 -9.56
C PHE A 17 -4.97 -10.12 -9.63
N TYR A 18 -5.19 -9.52 -10.79
CA TYR A 18 -6.25 -8.54 -11.01
C TYR A 18 -7.62 -9.15 -10.78
N ASP A 19 -7.89 -10.36 -11.30
CA ASP A 19 -9.16 -11.03 -11.10
C ASP A 19 -9.39 -11.36 -9.62
N ASP A 20 -8.36 -11.79 -8.89
CA ASP A 20 -8.46 -11.97 -7.45
C ASP A 20 -8.65 -10.66 -6.69
N PHE A 21 -8.01 -9.58 -7.13
CA PHE A 21 -8.13 -8.25 -6.51
C PHE A 21 -9.52 -7.64 -6.72
N VAL A 22 -10.05 -7.69 -7.95
CA VAL A 22 -11.37 -7.15 -8.28
C VAL A 22 -12.50 -8.01 -7.73
N GLU A 23 -12.26 -9.30 -7.44
CA GLU A 23 -13.27 -10.20 -6.85
C GLU A 23 -13.10 -10.37 -5.33
N SER A 24 -12.39 -9.46 -4.67
CA SER A 24 -12.22 -9.43 -3.20
C SER A 24 -11.51 -10.67 -2.63
N ARG A 25 -10.77 -11.40 -3.45
CA ARG A 25 -10.02 -12.62 -3.09
C ARG A 25 -8.53 -12.39 -2.89
N ALA A 26 -8.06 -11.16 -3.04
CA ALA A 26 -6.68 -10.80 -2.73
C ALA A 26 -6.32 -11.21 -1.29
N MET A 27 -5.02 -11.41 -1.08
CA MET A 27 -4.50 -11.99 0.17
C MET A 27 -4.93 -11.22 1.42
N CYS A 28 -4.93 -9.88 1.36
CA CYS A 28 -5.34 -9.01 2.46
C CYS A 28 -6.86 -8.72 2.47
N GLY A 29 -7.64 -9.38 1.62
CA GLY A 29 -9.07 -9.20 1.50
C GLY A 29 -9.48 -8.13 0.51
N ASP A 30 -10.65 -7.56 0.76
CA ASP A 30 -11.23 -6.54 -0.10
C ASP A 30 -10.60 -5.18 0.19
N TYR A 31 -9.81 -4.70 -0.77
CA TYR A 31 -9.17 -3.39 -0.71
C TYR A 31 -10.20 -2.25 -0.60
N LEU A 32 -11.29 -2.30 -1.38
CA LEU A 32 -12.27 -1.21 -1.41
C LEU A 32 -13.09 -1.16 -0.13
N ASP A 33 -13.44 -2.31 0.44
CA ASP A 33 -14.08 -2.40 1.76
C ASP A 33 -13.16 -1.86 2.88
N SER A 34 -11.88 -2.24 2.84
CA SER A 34 -10.88 -1.72 3.79
C SER A 34 -10.70 -0.21 3.65
N LEU A 35 -10.60 0.29 2.41
CA LEU A 35 -10.46 1.70 2.12
C LEU A 35 -11.66 2.50 2.63
N THR A 36 -12.89 2.10 2.29
CA THR A 36 -14.10 2.86 2.67
C THR A 36 -14.39 2.79 4.17
N SER A 37 -14.14 1.64 4.82
CA SER A 37 -14.33 1.51 6.27
C SER A 37 -13.38 2.40 7.08
N TRP A 38 -12.11 2.50 6.70
CA TRP A 38 -11.16 3.44 7.32
C TRP A 38 -11.43 4.88 6.94
N TYR A 39 -11.85 5.13 5.69
CA TYR A 39 -12.19 6.48 5.24
C TYR A 39 -13.40 7.07 6.00
N ALA A 40 -14.36 6.24 6.39
CA ALA A 40 -15.48 6.66 7.25
C ALA A 40 -15.02 7.14 8.64
N ARG A 41 -13.85 6.68 9.08
CA ARG A 41 -13.22 7.00 10.38
C ARG A 41 -12.13 8.05 10.29
N LYS A 42 -11.95 8.70 9.13
CA LYS A 42 -10.83 9.63 8.87
C LYS A 42 -10.81 10.87 9.79
N PHE A 43 -11.90 11.13 10.49
CA PHE A 43 -12.04 12.25 11.43
C PHE A 43 -11.96 11.81 12.90
N ASP A 44 -11.74 10.52 13.17
CA ASP A 44 -11.48 10.06 14.54
C ASP A 44 -10.14 10.61 15.03
N ASP A 45 -10.08 11.08 16.28
CA ASP A 45 -8.89 11.74 16.84
C ASP A 45 -7.62 10.88 16.79
N ASN A 46 -7.77 9.55 16.80
CA ASN A 46 -6.69 8.58 16.75
C ASN A 46 -6.48 7.96 15.36
N VAL A 47 -6.97 8.60 14.31
CA VAL A 47 -6.80 8.17 12.91
C VAL A 47 -6.16 9.28 12.11
N LEU A 48 -4.96 9.02 11.58
CA LEU A 48 -4.35 9.83 10.54
C LEU A 48 -4.55 9.14 9.19
N PHE A 49 -5.39 9.73 8.34
CA PHE A 49 -5.61 9.25 6.98
C PHE A 49 -4.69 9.99 6.00
N LEU A 50 -3.90 9.25 5.22
CA LEU A 50 -2.99 9.77 4.20
C LEU A 50 -3.10 8.92 2.92
N THR A 51 -2.82 9.52 1.78
CA THR A 51 -2.66 8.81 0.51
C THR A 51 -1.19 8.48 0.25
N TYR A 52 -0.94 7.54 -0.67
CA TYR A 52 0.42 7.24 -1.09
C TYR A 52 1.02 8.43 -1.85
N GLU A 53 0.22 9.12 -2.65
CA GLU A 53 0.62 10.29 -3.43
C GLU A 53 1.13 11.42 -2.50
N GLU A 54 0.42 11.71 -1.40
CA GLU A 54 0.86 12.69 -0.39
C GLU A 54 2.20 12.33 0.26
N LEU A 55 2.51 11.03 0.39
CA LEU A 55 3.78 10.55 0.93
C LEU A 55 4.89 10.59 -0.13
N ALA A 56 4.55 10.22 -1.37
CA ALA A 56 5.48 10.09 -2.48
C ALA A 56 5.87 11.44 -3.11
N GLU A 57 5.10 12.50 -2.87
CA GLU A 57 5.52 13.89 -3.13
C GLU A 57 6.68 14.32 -2.21
N GLU A 58 6.95 13.57 -1.14
CA GLU A 58 8.02 13.81 -0.18
C GLU A 58 8.01 15.22 0.41
N ASP A 59 6.81 15.80 0.59
CA ASP A 59 6.66 17.13 1.13
C ASP A 59 6.89 17.16 2.66
N LYS A 60 7.55 18.23 3.11
CA LYS A 60 7.70 18.57 4.53
C LYS A 60 6.33 18.67 5.21
N THR A 61 5.29 19.07 4.47
CA THR A 61 3.92 19.15 4.99
C THR A 61 3.43 17.79 5.48
N THR A 62 3.64 16.72 4.71
CA THR A 62 3.22 15.35 5.10
C THR A 62 4.01 14.86 6.32
N VAL A 63 5.33 15.13 6.36
CA VAL A 63 6.16 14.82 7.55
C VAL A 63 5.66 15.56 8.79
N LEU A 64 5.31 16.84 8.64
CA LEU A 64 4.80 17.64 9.75
C LEU A 64 3.42 17.17 10.22
N ARG A 65 2.52 16.77 9.31
CA ARG A 65 1.21 16.18 9.65
C ARG A 65 1.37 14.91 10.47
N ILE A 66 2.27 14.01 10.07
CA ILE A 66 2.60 12.80 10.83
C ILE A 66 3.16 13.17 12.21
N ALA A 67 4.07 14.14 12.27
CA ALA A 67 4.67 14.56 13.54
C ALA A 67 3.67 15.26 14.48
N ASP A 68 2.70 16.02 13.96
CA ASP A 68 1.63 16.58 14.78
C ASP A 68 0.71 15.48 15.34
N PHE A 69 0.52 14.40 14.59
CA PHE A 69 -0.30 13.27 15.05
C PHE A 69 0.40 12.41 16.11
N LEU A 70 1.72 12.23 16.02
CA LEU A 70 2.45 11.23 16.82
C LEU A 70 2.78 11.64 18.28
N GLY A 71 2.25 12.74 18.80
CA GLY A 71 2.51 13.14 20.19
C GLY A 71 1.38 13.98 20.79
N GLU A 72 1.36 14.09 22.12
CA GLU A 72 0.33 14.88 22.82
C GLU A 72 0.34 16.33 22.33
N ASP A 73 -0.84 16.79 21.94
CA ASP A 73 -1.08 18.12 21.39
C ASP A 73 -0.14 18.51 20.23
N GLY A 74 0.41 17.58 19.45
CA GLY A 74 1.35 17.91 18.36
C GLY A 74 2.76 18.31 18.82
N GLU A 75 3.22 17.73 19.92
CA GLU A 75 4.56 17.93 20.47
C GLU A 75 5.66 17.82 19.41
N TYR A 76 5.68 16.74 18.63
CA TYR A 76 6.76 16.51 17.66
C TYR A 76 6.71 17.47 16.48
N GLY A 77 5.53 17.79 15.97
CA GLY A 77 5.41 18.79 14.92
C GLY A 77 5.88 20.18 15.37
N ARG A 78 5.57 20.61 16.61
CA ARG A 78 6.14 21.84 17.20
C ARG A 78 7.67 21.79 17.25
N LYS A 79 8.26 20.67 17.66
CA LYS A 79 9.73 20.50 17.72
C LYS A 79 10.35 20.65 16.32
N LEU A 80 9.75 20.02 15.30
CA LEU A 80 10.24 20.11 13.92
C LEU A 80 10.11 21.53 13.34
N ARG A 81 8.99 22.22 13.59
CA ARG A 81 8.80 23.62 13.15
C ARG A 81 9.80 24.59 13.77
N ARG A 82 10.22 24.35 15.02
CA ARG A 82 11.22 25.18 15.73
C ARG A 82 12.66 24.88 15.31
N SER A 83 12.91 23.76 14.65
CA SER A 83 14.26 23.35 14.27
C SER A 83 14.31 22.89 12.83
N ARG A 84 14.66 23.83 11.94
CA ARG A 84 14.91 23.55 10.52
C ARG A 84 15.88 22.37 10.32
N ARG A 85 16.96 22.31 11.12
CA ARG A 85 17.94 21.22 11.06
C ARG A 85 17.31 19.86 11.37
N LEU A 86 16.43 19.78 12.37
CA LEU A 86 15.76 18.51 12.71
C LEU A 86 14.78 18.11 11.62
N LEU A 87 13.98 19.05 11.10
CA LEU A 87 13.06 18.78 9.99
C LEU A 87 13.81 18.28 8.75
N GLU A 88 14.89 18.96 8.35
CA GLU A 88 15.72 18.55 7.20
C GLU A 88 16.36 17.19 7.42
N LYS A 89 16.85 16.90 8.63
CA LYS A 89 17.37 15.57 8.97
C LYS A 89 16.28 14.50 8.87
N THR A 90 15.11 14.70 9.46
CA THR A 90 14.00 13.75 9.41
C THR A 90 13.60 13.44 7.97
N CYS A 91 13.45 14.47 7.12
CA CYS A 91 13.17 14.27 5.69
C CYS A 91 14.29 13.54 4.95
N ALA A 92 15.56 13.73 5.34
CA ALA A 92 16.68 13.01 4.73
C ALA A 92 16.69 11.52 5.14
N GLU A 93 16.36 11.21 6.38
CA GLU A 93 16.30 9.81 6.86
C GLU A 93 15.14 9.02 6.24
N THR A 94 13.99 9.65 5.96
CA THR A 94 12.90 8.97 5.23
C THR A 94 13.28 8.59 3.80
N ARG A 95 14.32 9.23 3.25
CA ARG A 95 14.89 8.94 1.92
C ARG A 95 16.05 7.96 1.98
N ASN A 96 16.44 7.54 3.17
CA ASN A 96 17.57 6.65 3.36
C ASN A 96 17.19 5.25 2.84
N GLU A 97 18.05 4.67 2.01
CA GLU A 97 17.84 3.29 1.52
C GLU A 97 17.77 2.28 2.68
N GLY A 98 18.33 2.59 3.85
CA GLY A 98 18.22 1.77 5.06
C GLY A 98 16.79 1.60 5.60
N VAL A 99 15.83 2.46 5.21
CA VAL A 99 14.40 2.24 5.53
C VAL A 99 13.91 0.92 4.94
N TRP A 100 14.43 0.52 3.78
CA TRP A 100 14.08 -0.74 3.14
C TRP A 100 14.53 -1.95 3.96
N GLU A 101 15.72 -1.89 4.55
CA GLU A 101 16.23 -2.97 5.40
C GLU A 101 15.35 -3.17 6.66
N CYS A 102 14.89 -2.07 7.25
CA CYS A 102 13.94 -2.09 8.36
C CYS A 102 12.59 -2.72 7.95
N VAL A 103 12.04 -2.34 6.80
CA VAL A 103 10.76 -2.89 6.30
C VAL A 103 10.89 -4.37 5.94
N GLU A 104 11.98 -4.75 5.28
CA GLU A 104 12.23 -6.13 4.87
C GLU A 104 12.39 -7.06 6.08
N SER A 105 13.20 -6.65 7.07
CA SER A 105 13.42 -7.42 8.29
C SER A 105 12.13 -7.61 9.09
N ASP A 106 11.33 -6.56 9.25
CA ASP A 106 10.05 -6.59 9.95
C ASP A 106 9.01 -7.45 9.22
N THR A 107 8.98 -7.38 7.88
CA THR A 107 8.12 -8.23 7.05
C THR A 107 8.48 -9.70 7.19
N LYS A 108 9.78 -10.05 7.10
CA LYS A 108 10.26 -11.42 7.28
C LYS A 108 9.87 -11.98 8.65
N ARG A 109 10.04 -11.17 9.71
CA ARG A 109 9.62 -11.52 11.07
C ARG A 109 8.12 -11.83 11.13
N ARG A 110 7.26 -10.94 10.62
CA ARG A 110 5.80 -11.17 10.61
C ARG A 110 5.39 -12.41 9.84
N MET A 111 6.08 -12.74 8.74
CA MET A 111 5.81 -13.95 7.97
C MET A 111 6.17 -15.22 8.74
N GLN A 112 7.29 -15.20 9.48
CA GLN A 112 7.68 -16.30 10.36
C GLN A 112 6.68 -16.48 11.51
N GLU A 113 6.26 -15.39 12.13
CA GLU A 113 5.23 -15.40 13.16
C GLU A 113 3.91 -15.97 12.62
N ALA A 114 3.49 -15.55 11.42
CA ALA A 114 2.29 -16.06 10.76
C ALA A 114 2.36 -17.56 10.47
N ALA A 115 3.52 -18.05 10.02
CA ALA A 115 3.75 -19.47 9.74
C ALA A 115 3.74 -20.33 11.01
N ALA A 116 4.06 -19.74 12.17
CA ALA A 116 4.05 -20.42 13.46
C ALA A 116 2.65 -20.50 14.12
N ILE A 117 1.63 -19.83 13.56
CA ILE A 117 0.26 -19.88 14.09
C ILE A 117 -0.35 -21.27 13.83
N SER A 118 -0.83 -21.91 14.91
CA SER A 118 -1.55 -23.18 14.88
C SER A 118 -2.78 -23.13 13.97
N ASP A 119 -3.23 -24.30 13.50
CA ASP A 119 -4.44 -24.37 12.68
C ASP A 119 -5.69 -23.94 13.46
N GLU A 120 -5.77 -24.22 14.77
CA GLU A 120 -6.78 -23.62 15.62
C GLU A 120 -6.54 -22.12 15.80
N GLY A 121 -7.53 -21.30 15.42
CA GLY A 121 -7.47 -19.84 15.57
C GLY A 121 -6.72 -19.09 14.47
N LYS A 122 -6.29 -19.78 13.40
CA LYS A 122 -5.56 -19.16 12.28
C LYS A 122 -6.36 -18.01 11.64
N PRO A 123 -5.82 -16.78 11.62
CA PRO A 123 -6.48 -15.64 10.97
C PRO A 123 -6.68 -15.85 9.47
N GLU A 124 -7.75 -15.28 8.91
CA GLU A 124 -8.08 -15.44 7.49
C GLU A 124 -6.99 -14.95 6.54
N TRP A 125 -6.29 -13.85 6.88
CA TRP A 125 -5.19 -13.36 6.06
C TRP A 125 -4.02 -14.35 5.98
N VAL A 126 -3.78 -15.16 7.03
CA VAL A 126 -2.76 -16.22 7.04
C VAL A 126 -3.18 -17.39 6.17
N LYS A 127 -4.46 -17.78 6.20
CA LYS A 127 -5.01 -18.82 5.32
C LYS A 127 -4.90 -18.40 3.85
N ARG A 128 -5.21 -17.15 3.55
CA ARG A 128 -5.09 -16.57 2.20
C ARG A 128 -3.63 -16.52 1.74
N LEU A 129 -2.70 -16.11 2.61
CA LEU A 129 -1.26 -16.14 2.34
C LEU A 129 -0.77 -17.57 2.02
N GLN A 130 -1.22 -18.57 2.77
CA GLN A 130 -0.86 -19.98 2.52
C GLN A 130 -1.43 -20.50 1.20
N LYS A 131 -2.68 -20.15 0.88
CA LYS A 131 -3.34 -20.50 -0.38
C LYS A 131 -2.67 -19.84 -1.59
N ALA A 132 -2.15 -18.63 -1.43
CA ALA A 132 -1.41 -17.91 -2.48
C ALA A 132 -0.03 -18.52 -2.80
N GLY A 133 0.39 -19.56 -2.06
CA GLY A 133 1.70 -20.20 -2.20
C GLY A 133 2.78 -19.46 -1.41
N ASN A 134 3.58 -20.22 -0.67
CA ASN A 134 4.65 -19.72 0.20
C ASN A 134 5.52 -18.64 -0.46
N SER A 135 5.44 -17.42 0.08
CA SER A 135 6.52 -16.46 0.42
C SER A 135 7.67 -16.14 -0.55
N GLU A 136 7.82 -16.76 -1.71
CA GLU A 136 8.85 -16.37 -2.67
C GLU A 136 8.46 -15.06 -3.36
N ALA A 137 7.17 -14.84 -3.65
CA ALA A 137 6.68 -13.59 -4.21
C ALA A 137 6.76 -12.41 -3.22
N TYR A 138 6.50 -12.62 -1.93
CA TYR A 138 6.65 -11.58 -0.90
C TYR A 138 8.12 -11.28 -0.62
N GLY A 139 8.96 -12.32 -0.47
CA GLY A 139 10.40 -12.15 -0.39
C GLY A 139 10.95 -11.42 -1.63
N LYS A 140 10.46 -11.75 -2.84
CA LYS A 140 10.88 -11.14 -4.12
C LYS A 140 10.25 -9.76 -4.42
N LEU A 141 9.09 -9.42 -3.85
CA LEU A 141 8.51 -8.07 -3.86
C LEU A 141 9.47 -7.06 -3.23
N PHE A 142 10.28 -7.52 -2.27
CA PHE A 142 11.29 -6.71 -1.59
C PHE A 142 12.74 -7.08 -1.98
N ALA A 143 13.03 -8.29 -2.48
CA ALA A 143 14.40 -8.77 -2.76
C ALA A 143 15.00 -8.22 -4.06
N LYS A 144 14.24 -7.52 -4.88
CA LYS A 144 14.79 -6.70 -5.94
C LYS A 144 14.30 -5.29 -5.68
N LYS A 145 15.25 -4.36 -5.50
CA LYS A 145 15.11 -3.01 -6.05
C LYS A 145 14.41 -3.24 -7.39
N ALA A 146 13.14 -2.90 -7.49
CA ALA A 146 12.47 -2.87 -8.77
C ALA A 146 13.27 -1.83 -9.55
N LYS A 147 14.35 -2.27 -10.21
CA LYS A 147 15.09 -1.54 -11.22
C LYS A 147 14.05 -1.38 -12.32
N GLY A 148 13.24 -0.34 -12.19
CA GLY A 148 12.00 -0.18 -12.94
C GLY A 148 10.79 0.36 -12.18
N TYR A 149 10.79 0.51 -10.84
CA TYR A 149 9.78 1.35 -10.19
C TYR A 149 10.09 2.81 -10.51
N GLN A 150 9.76 3.21 -11.73
CA GLN A 150 9.60 4.59 -12.09
C GLN A 150 8.19 4.96 -11.69
N GLN A 151 8.08 5.84 -10.69
CA GLN A 151 6.86 6.54 -10.36
C GLN A 151 6.24 7.04 -11.68
N GLY A 152 5.06 6.51 -12.02
CA GLY A 152 4.31 6.89 -13.22
C GLY A 152 4.44 6.04 -14.49
N VAL A 153 5.22 4.93 -14.54
CA VAL A 153 5.42 4.20 -15.83
C VAL A 153 4.70 2.84 -15.93
N ILE A 154 4.39 2.18 -14.81
CA ILE A 154 3.91 0.78 -14.86
C ILE A 154 2.40 0.63 -14.65
N GLY A 155 1.73 1.62 -14.04
CA GLY A 155 0.30 1.52 -13.65
C GLY A 155 -0.67 1.38 -14.83
N ASP A 156 -0.58 2.28 -15.82
CA ASP A 156 -1.57 2.33 -16.90
C ASP A 156 -1.31 1.32 -18.03
N SER A 157 -0.08 0.83 -18.19
CA SER A 157 0.27 -0.03 -19.33
C SER A 157 -0.19 -1.49 -19.19
N MET A 158 -0.54 -1.94 -17.97
CA MET A 158 -0.98 -3.32 -17.72
C MET A 158 -2.50 -3.49 -17.65
N LEU A 159 -3.25 -2.40 -17.42
CA LEU A 159 -4.70 -2.43 -17.38
C LEU A 159 -5.27 -2.35 -18.79
N THR A 160 -5.99 -3.39 -19.23
CA THR A 160 -6.79 -3.29 -20.44
C THR A 160 -8.00 -2.38 -20.21
N PRO A 161 -8.60 -1.78 -21.26
CA PRO A 161 -9.82 -0.98 -21.12
C PRO A 161 -10.97 -1.75 -20.44
N GLY A 162 -11.07 -3.06 -20.66
CA GLY A 162 -12.05 -3.93 -20.00
C GLY A 162 -11.80 -4.08 -18.50
N MET A 163 -10.54 -4.24 -18.09
CA MET A 163 -10.15 -4.27 -16.67
C MET A 163 -10.44 -2.92 -16.01
N ALA A 164 -10.00 -1.81 -16.62
CA ALA A 164 -10.28 -0.48 -16.11
C ALA A 164 -11.79 -0.23 -15.91
N LYS A 165 -12.62 -0.62 -16.89
CA LYS A 165 -14.08 -0.50 -16.80
C LYS A 165 -14.65 -1.34 -15.64
N ARG A 166 -14.26 -2.61 -15.51
CA ARG A 166 -14.70 -3.49 -14.41
C ARG A 166 -14.32 -2.91 -13.04
N MET A 167 -13.10 -2.40 -12.91
CA MET A 167 -12.65 -1.78 -11.66
C MET A 167 -13.44 -0.51 -11.34
N GLN A 168 -13.72 0.34 -12.33
CA GLN A 168 -14.55 1.53 -12.15
C GLN A 168 -15.99 1.19 -11.74
N GLU A 169 -16.59 0.16 -12.34
CA GLU A 169 -17.92 -0.32 -11.97
C GLU A 169 -17.94 -0.82 -10.52
N ARG A 170 -16.90 -1.55 -10.11
CA ARG A 170 -16.76 -2.03 -8.74
C ARG A 170 -16.56 -0.90 -7.74
N ILE A 171 -15.68 0.07 -8.04
CA ILE A 171 -15.48 1.26 -7.20
C ILE A 171 -16.82 1.95 -6.96
N LYS A 172 -17.58 2.23 -8.04
CA LYS A 172 -18.91 2.86 -7.94
C LYS A 172 -19.89 2.05 -7.09
N ALA A 173 -19.88 0.73 -7.24
CA ALA A 173 -20.76 -0.15 -6.47
C ALA A 173 -20.43 -0.15 -4.97
N VAL A 174 -19.13 -0.12 -4.60
CA VAL A 174 -18.69 -0.15 -3.19
C VAL A 174 -18.82 1.22 -2.52
N THR A 175 -18.45 2.31 -3.19
CA THR A 175 -18.54 3.66 -2.61
C THR A 175 -20.00 4.14 -2.54
N GLY A 176 -20.83 3.75 -3.51
CA GLY A 176 -22.19 4.24 -3.63
C GLY A 176 -22.26 5.77 -3.76
N ALA A 177 -23.45 6.34 -3.56
CA ALA A 177 -23.69 7.78 -3.67
C ALA A 177 -23.27 8.60 -2.42
N GLY A 178 -23.03 7.93 -1.28
CA GLY A 178 -22.77 8.59 0.01
C GLY A 178 -21.30 8.61 0.44
N CYS A 179 -20.40 7.93 -0.27
CA CYS A 179 -18.97 7.93 0.04
C CYS A 179 -18.21 8.77 -0.98
N ASP A 180 -17.54 9.81 -0.51
CA ASP A 180 -16.79 10.75 -1.32
C ASP A 180 -15.28 10.42 -1.39
N VAL A 181 -14.90 9.18 -1.04
CA VAL A 181 -13.50 8.72 -1.02
C VAL A 181 -12.77 8.96 -2.34
N MET A 182 -13.48 8.91 -3.47
CA MET A 182 -12.89 9.17 -4.78
C MET A 182 -12.51 10.64 -5.01
N ASN A 183 -12.96 11.56 -4.16
CA ASN A 183 -12.51 12.96 -4.18
C ASN A 183 -11.02 13.10 -3.84
N LEU A 184 -10.43 12.12 -3.15
CA LEU A 184 -8.99 12.11 -2.83
C LEU A 184 -8.09 12.18 -4.07
N TRP A 185 -8.59 11.75 -5.24
CA TRP A 185 -7.83 11.72 -6.49
C TRP A 185 -8.48 12.56 -7.60
N LYS A 186 -9.40 13.47 -7.24
CA LYS A 186 -9.80 14.51 -8.19
C LYS A 186 -8.65 15.49 -8.29
N SER A 187 -8.20 15.78 -9.52
CA SER A 187 -7.36 16.93 -9.75
C SER A 187 -8.13 18.18 -9.31
N ASP A 188 -7.45 19.06 -8.58
CA ASP A 188 -7.87 20.46 -8.49
C ASP A 188 -7.72 21.04 -9.90
N ASP A 189 -8.76 20.90 -10.72
CA ASP A 189 -8.84 21.50 -12.07
C ASP A 189 -8.87 23.04 -12.00
#